data_AF-A0A2V9WSR2-F1
#
_entry.id   AF-A0A2V9WSR2-F1
#
_cell.length_a   1.000
_cell.length_b   1.000
_cell.length_c   1.000
_cell.angle_alpha   90.00
_cell.angle_beta   90.00
_cell.angle_gamma   90.00
#
_symmetry.space_group_name_H-M   'P 1'
#
loop_
_entity.id
_entity.type
_entity.pdbx_description
1 polymer ?
#
loop_
_entity_poly.entity_id
_entity_poly.type
_entity_poly.pdbx_seq_one_letter_code
_entity_poly.pdbx_strand_id
1 'polypeptide(L)' 'MPDEEWIKTLEDGRKVKFIYQELPQDGAFITAQVAGNEVVYSVLLTKQKNRFSREDVESHFEGELSKKK' A
#
# COMPACT_ATOMS: atom_id res chain seq x y z
N MET A 1 -2.32 -13.97 -10.90
CA MET A 1 -2.53 -12.55 -10.55
C MET A 1 -1.21 -12.10 -9.95
N PRO A 2 -0.56 -11.05 -10.46
CA PRO A 2 0.71 -10.61 -9.91
C PRO A 2 0.45 -9.83 -8.62
N ASP A 3 0.62 -10.51 -7.50
CA ASP A 3 0.75 -9.86 -6.21
C ASP A 3 2.17 -9.26 -6.16
N GLU A 4 2.26 -7.93 -6.09
CA GLU A 4 3.53 -7.24 -5.84
C GLU A 4 3.67 -6.93 -4.36
N GLU A 5 4.82 -7.26 -3.80
CA GLU A 5 5.17 -6.93 -2.43
C GLU A 5 6.53 -6.23 -2.40
N TRP A 6 6.64 -5.15 -1.64
CA TRP A 6 7.90 -4.48 -1.41
C TRP A 6 7.96 -3.83 -0.03
N ILE A 7 9.18 -3.53 0.40
CA ILE A 7 9.44 -2.81 1.65
C ILE A 7 10.10 -1.48 1.30
N LYS A 8 9.58 -0.41 1.88
CA LYS A 8 10.20 0.92 1.83
C LYS A 8 10.57 1.35 3.24
N THR A 9 11.74 1.95 3.39
CA THR A 9 12.12 2.66 4.60
C THR A 9 11.69 4.12 4.44
N LEU A 10 10.81 4.60 5.32
CA LEU A 10 10.42 6.01 5.37
C LEU A 10 11.58 6.87 5.89
N GLU A 11 11.51 8.18 5.67
CA GLU A 11 12.56 9.13 6.10
C GLU A 11 12.80 9.11 7.61
N ASP A 12 11.79 8.75 8.40
CA ASP A 12 11.88 8.60 9.86
C ASP A 12 12.44 7.24 10.32
N GLY A 13 12.90 6.41 9.38
CA GLY A 13 13.49 5.10 9.63
C GLY A 13 12.49 3.96 9.82
N ARG A 14 11.17 4.22 9.82
CA ARG A 14 10.15 3.15 9.87
C ARG A 14 10.18 2.35 8.57
N LYS A 15 10.17 1.03 8.69
CA LYS A 15 10.02 0.12 7.55
C LYS A 15 8.54 -0.17 7.33
N VAL A 16 8.07 -0.04 6.08
CA VAL A 16 6.69 -0.29 5.70
C VAL A 16 6.67 -1.35 4.62
N LYS A 17 5.91 -2.42 4.84
CA LYS A 17 5.57 -3.41 3.82
C LYS A 17 4.34 -2.93 3.07
N PHE A 18 4.46 -2.85 1.75
CA PHE A 18 3.35 -2.61 0.83
C PHE A 18 3.01 -3.89 0.10
N ILE A 19 1.71 -4.07 -0.16
CA ILE A 19 1.18 -5.16 -0.97
C ILE A 19 0.22 -4.54 -1.98
N TYR A 20 0.39 -4.91 -3.25
CA TYR A 20 -0.52 -4.59 -4.34
C TYR A 20 -1.03 -5.89 -4.95
N GLN A 21 -2.33 -6.09 -4.88
CA GLN A 21 -3.01 -7.23 -5.46
C GLN A 21 -4.03 -6.76 -6.49
N GLU A 22 -3.87 -7.19 -7.74
CA GLU A 22 -4.87 -6.99 -8.79
C GLU A 22 -6.08 -7.88 -8.53
N LEU A 23 -7.28 -7.28 -8.55
CA LEU A 23 -8.55 -7.98 -8.41
C LEU A 23 -9.28 -8.05 -9.76
N PRO A 24 -10.20 -9.02 -9.94
CA PRO A 24 -11.09 -9.05 -11.10
C PRO A 24 -11.88 -7.76 -11.27
N GLN A 25 -12.39 -7.52 -12.49
CA GLN A 25 -13.20 -6.35 -12.83
C GLN A 25 -12.47 -5.02 -12.58
N ASP A 26 -11.20 -4.98 -12.95
CA ASP A 26 -10.37 -3.79 -12.83
C ASP A 26 -10.27 -3.29 -11.38
N GLY A 27 -10.30 -4.19 -10.40
CA GLY A 27 -10.12 -3.84 -9.00
C GLY A 27 -8.66 -3.90 -8.57
N ALA A 28 -8.33 -3.28 -7.45
CA ALA A 28 -7.12 -3.65 -6.72
C ALA A 28 -7.35 -3.60 -5.22
N PHE A 29 -6.62 -4.44 -4.52
CA PHE A 29 -6.49 -4.44 -3.08
C PHE A 29 -5.07 -4.03 -2.73
N ILE A 30 -4.93 -2.94 -2.00
CA ILE A 30 -3.64 -2.43 -1.57
C ILE A 30 -3.55 -2.40 -0.05
N THR A 31 -2.36 -2.67 0.48
CA THR A 31 -2.11 -2.60 1.92
C THR A 31 -0.80 -1.91 2.24
N ALA A 32 -0.74 -1.31 3.42
CA ALA A 32 0.47 -0.83 4.05
C ALA A 32 0.54 -1.30 5.51
N GLN A 33 1.66 -1.92 5.87
CA GLN A 33 1.94 -2.37 7.23
C GLN A 33 3.28 -1.83 7.70
N VAL A 34 3.27 -1.04 8.76
CA VAL A 34 4.48 -0.57 9.42
C VAL A 34 5.06 -1.70 10.28
N ALA A 35 6.37 -1.95 10.17
CA ALA A 35 7.05 -2.95 10.97
C ALA A 35 6.86 -2.68 12.48
N GLY A 36 6.45 -3.71 13.22
CA GLY A 36 6.17 -3.62 14.66
C GLY A 36 4.80 -3.02 15.02
N ASN A 37 4.00 -2.57 14.05
CA ASN A 37 2.61 -2.19 14.29
C ASN A 37 1.66 -3.38 14.08
N GLU A 38 0.71 -3.55 15.01
CA GLU A 38 -0.37 -4.53 14.90
C GLU A 38 -1.44 -4.15 13.86
N VAL A 39 -1.49 -2.88 13.48
CA VAL A 39 -2.48 -2.34 12.54
C VAL A 39 -1.97 -2.42 11.10
N VAL A 40 -2.84 -2.86 10.20
CA VAL A 40 -2.65 -2.83 8.74
C VAL A 40 -3.66 -1.85 8.14
N TYR A 41 -3.18 -0.93 7.31
CA TYR A 41 -4.04 -0.10 6.48
C TYR A 41 -4.34 -0.84 5.19
N SER A 42 -5.61 -0.91 4.81
CA SER A 42 -6.04 -1.56 3.57
C SER A 42 -7.03 -0.68 2.81
N VAL A 43 -6.94 -0.70 1.49
CA VAL A 43 -7.84 0.04 0.60
C VAL A 43 -8.30 -0.89 -0.52
N LEU A 44 -9.61 -0.95 -0.72
CA LEU A 44 -10.22 -1.61 -1.86
C LEU A 44 -10.57 -0.56 -2.92
N LEU A 45 -9.94 -0.67 -4.08
CA LEU A 45 -10.12 0.25 -5.20
C LEU A 45 -10.97 -0.41 -6.26
N THR A 46 -12.08 0.24 -6.65
CA THR A 46 -13.02 -0.29 -7.66
C THR A 46 -12.90 0.49 -8.97
N LYS A 47 -12.78 -0.21 -10.11
CA LYS A 47 -12.72 0.33 -11.48
C LYS A 47 -11.44 1.12 -11.84
N GLN A 48 -10.35 0.41 -12.06
CA GLN A 48 -9.07 0.95 -12.48
C GLN A 48 -8.80 0.68 -13.95
N LYS A 49 -8.71 1.75 -14.75
CA LYS A 49 -8.34 1.60 -16.16
C LYS A 49 -6.87 1.20 -16.36
N ASN A 50 -6.02 1.44 -15.36
CA ASN A 50 -4.57 1.23 -15.42
C ASN A 50 -4.05 0.59 -14.13
N ARG A 51 -2.98 -0.21 -14.25
CA ARG A 51 -2.22 -0.75 -13.12
C ARG A 51 -1.53 0.39 -12.36
N PHE A 52 -1.61 0.36 -11.03
CA PHE A 52 -0.88 1.32 -10.20
C PHE A 52 0.63 1.04 -10.19
N SER A 53 1.41 2.11 -10.22
CA SER A 53 2.84 2.06 -9.90
C SER A 53 3.04 1.89 -8.38
N ARG A 54 4.27 1.60 -7.94
CA ARG A 54 4.59 1.52 -6.51
C ARG A 54 4.38 2.87 -5.83
N GLU A 55 4.74 3.94 -6.53
CA GLU A 55 4.58 5.31 -6.07
C GLU A 55 3.10 5.67 -5.86
N ASP A 56 2.21 5.24 -6.75
CA ASP A 56 0.77 5.47 -6.59
C ASP A 56 0.23 4.75 -5.35
N VAL A 57 0.63 3.49 -5.15
CA VAL A 57 0.25 2.69 -3.97
C VAL A 57 0.75 3.35 -2.69
N GLU A 58 1.99 3.82 -2.67
CA GLU A 58 2.57 4.50 -1.51
C GLU A 58 1.83 5.80 -1.17
N SER A 59 1.45 6.59 -2.18
CA SER A 59 0.76 7.87 -2.01
C SER A 59 -0.64 7.71 -1.40
N HIS A 60 -1.34 6.59 -1.68
CA HIS A 60 -2.60 6.25 -1.02
C HIS A 60 -2.50 6.16 0.51
N PHE A 61 -1.31 5.86 1.05
CA PHE A 61 -1.09 5.67 2.48
C PHE A 61 -0.32 6.83 3.13
N GLU A 62 0.15 7.82 2.38
CA GLU A 62 0.98 8.92 2.90
C GLU A 62 0.33 9.66 4.07
N GLY A 63 -0.98 9.93 3.99
CA GLY A 63 -1.74 10.58 5.07
C GLY A 63 -1.83 9.73 6.35
N GLU A 64 -1.95 8.40 6.22
CA GLU A 64 -2.02 7.50 7.38
C GLU A 64 -0.64 7.20 7.96
N LEU A 65 0.39 7.15 7.12
CA LEU A 65 1.77 6.90 7.51
C LEU A 65 2.44 8.15 8.12
N SER A 66 2.08 9.35 7.70
CA SER A 66 2.62 10.61 8.26
C SER A 66 2.16 10.91 9.69
N LYS A 67 1.09 10.27 10.17
CA LYS A 67 0.66 10.36 11.56
C LYS A 67 1.75 9.77 12.46
N LYS A 68 2.39 10.63 13.25
CA LYS A 68 3.27 10.19 14.34
C LYS A 68 2.37 9.51 15.40
N LYS A 69 2.69 8.27 15.74
CA LYS A 69 2.14 7.62 16.94
C LYS A 69 2.81 8.19 18.18
#